data_AF-A0A0W0TWL5-F1
#
_entry.id   AF-A0A0W0TWL5-F1
#
_cell.length_a   1.000
_cell.length_b   1.000
_cell.length_c   1.000
_cell.angle_alpha   90.00
_cell.angle_beta   90.00
_cell.angle_gamma   90.00
#
_symmetry.space_group_name_H-M   'P 1'
#
loop_
_entity.id
_entity.type
_entity.pdbx_description
1 polymer ?
#
loop_
_entity_poly.entity_id
_entity_poly.type
_entity_poly.pdbx_seq_one_letter_code
_entity_poly.pdbx_strand_id
1 'polypeptide(L)'
;MRKLFCVFCVIFPMVLSAKTTIDLFGDEGRRADHVLKKYSGPILALEASLHQFLLNDELQDHPEKLKEAGERKRALINKIKKDYGYAYVDLSTVNYSSDSVYITIEVIRNDETYRLKFIDDHKPVVHSNKNDLIHEMERYNRLGIQLFLNDQLDPEKLNCPLYHCTWGFEHPKLKPFYKQFKEGVAAQKPLIIDTLNTDPDPERRAAAVFLVGHFDNPQEIIDVLVPHVLDNDSEMRNNAVRVIGTTLMKYKPAHFNINPFLHLLSSPYDTDRNKSLLVLLQVCDGNQQEIIKKGKESLLALLALKQPNNHEPAYQILKKVSGKTYSDTDLEAWRAWADSV
;
A
#
# COMPACT_ATOMS: atom_id res chain seq x y z
N MET A 1 -57.41 1.50 40.93
CA MET A 1 -56.10 2.18 40.75
C MET A 1 -55.12 1.18 40.13
N ARG A 2 -54.95 1.21 38.80
CA ARG A 2 -54.02 0.32 38.07
C ARG A 2 -52.67 1.03 37.92
N LYS A 3 -51.60 0.41 38.41
CA LYS A 3 -50.22 0.88 38.28
C LYS A 3 -49.73 0.65 36.85
N LEU A 4 -49.29 1.71 36.19
CA LEU A 4 -48.64 1.69 34.88
C LEU A 4 -47.13 1.46 35.11
N PHE A 5 -46.59 0.34 34.63
CA PHE A 5 -45.16 0.06 34.63
C PHE A 5 -44.57 0.67 33.35
N CYS A 6 -43.80 1.75 33.48
CA CYS A 6 -42.99 2.27 32.38
C CYS A 6 -41.77 1.37 32.17
N VAL A 7 -41.76 0.64 31.07
CA VAL A 7 -40.59 -0.09 30.58
C VAL A 7 -39.66 0.93 29.91
N PHE A 8 -38.52 1.21 30.53
CA PHE A 8 -37.40 1.90 29.89
C PHE A 8 -36.75 0.94 28.88
N CYS A 9 -37.19 0.98 27.62
CA CYS A 9 -36.43 0.43 26.52
C CYS A 9 -35.27 1.39 26.22
N VAL A 10 -34.09 1.11 26.78
CA VAL A 10 -32.83 1.69 26.31
C VAL A 10 -32.56 1.06 24.94
N ILE A 11 -33.03 1.73 23.89
CA ILE A 11 -32.65 1.42 22.51
C ILE A 11 -31.21 1.91 22.36
N PHE A 12 -30.23 1.02 22.58
CA PHE A 12 -28.89 1.26 22.08
C PHE A 12 -28.99 1.22 20.55
N PRO A 13 -28.68 2.31 19.82
CA PRO A 13 -28.51 2.19 18.38
C PRO A 13 -27.30 1.29 18.15
N MET A 14 -27.57 0.05 17.74
CA MET A 14 -26.55 -0.80 17.12
C MET A 14 -26.23 -0.17 15.77
N VAL A 15 -25.38 0.85 15.78
CA VAL A 15 -24.62 1.20 14.60
C VAL A 15 -23.70 0.01 14.37
N LEU A 16 -24.02 -0.82 13.37
CA LEU A 16 -23.09 -1.81 12.83
C LEU A 16 -21.86 -1.03 12.35
N SER A 17 -20.92 -0.80 13.25
CA SER A 17 -19.63 -0.20 12.90
C SER A 17 -18.87 -1.24 12.10
N ALA A 18 -18.32 -0.82 10.95
CA ALA A 18 -17.40 -1.62 10.16
C ALA A 18 -16.41 -2.36 11.08
N LYS A 19 -16.17 -3.64 10.79
CA LYS A 19 -15.25 -4.45 11.59
C LYS A 19 -13.86 -3.87 11.44
N THR A 20 -13.45 -3.10 12.44
CA THR A 20 -12.14 -2.44 12.42
C THR A 20 -11.12 -3.34 13.09
N THR A 21 -10.03 -3.61 12.38
CA THR A 21 -8.93 -4.45 12.87
C THR A 21 -7.70 -3.58 13.05
N ILE A 22 -7.04 -3.68 14.20
CA ILE A 22 -5.79 -2.98 14.49
C ILE A 22 -4.68 -3.98 14.74
N ASP A 23 -3.58 -3.81 14.02
CA ASP A 23 -2.33 -4.56 14.18
C ASP A 23 -1.14 -3.61 14.37
N LEU A 24 0.02 -4.19 14.67
CA LEU A 24 1.29 -3.49 14.81
C LEU A 24 2.33 -4.20 13.97
N PHE A 25 3.08 -3.44 13.18
CA PHE A 25 4.20 -3.97 12.39
C PHE A 25 5.53 -3.32 12.80
N GLY A 26 6.56 -4.14 12.97
CA GLY A 26 7.92 -3.71 13.32
C GLY A 26 8.30 -3.87 14.79
N ASP A 27 7.42 -4.46 15.60
CA ASP A 27 7.71 -4.89 16.98
C ASP A 27 6.87 -6.12 17.31
N GLU A 28 7.30 -6.92 18.27
CA GLU A 28 6.62 -8.16 18.64
C GLU A 28 6.64 -8.44 20.15
N GLY A 29 5.90 -9.47 20.57
CA GLY A 29 5.81 -9.91 21.95
C GLY A 29 5.17 -8.88 22.89
N ARG A 30 5.57 -8.94 24.17
CA ARG A 30 4.92 -8.18 25.26
C ARG A 30 4.87 -6.67 25.02
N ARG A 31 5.87 -6.08 24.36
CA ARG A 31 5.88 -4.63 24.09
C ARG A 31 4.81 -4.27 23.04
N ALA A 32 4.74 -5.02 21.94
CA ALA A 32 3.71 -4.83 20.92
C ALA A 32 2.29 -5.00 21.50
N ASP A 33 2.08 -6.03 22.33
CA ASP A 33 0.79 -6.25 23.03
C ASP A 33 0.38 -5.06 23.90
N HIS A 34 1.34 -4.49 24.62
CA HIS A 34 1.12 -3.29 25.44
C HIS A 34 0.77 -2.06 24.59
N VAL A 35 1.41 -1.89 23.43
CA VAL A 35 1.11 -0.79 22.50
C VAL A 35 -0.33 -0.91 22.01
N LEU A 36 -0.71 -2.08 21.47
CA LEU A 36 -2.05 -2.36 20.98
C LEU A 36 -3.10 -2.15 22.08
N LYS A 37 -2.90 -2.76 23.25
CA LYS A 37 -3.83 -2.60 24.38
C LYS A 37 -4.03 -1.14 24.79
N LYS A 38 -2.96 -0.33 24.78
CA LYS A 38 -3.00 1.07 25.22
C LYS A 38 -3.56 2.01 24.15
N TYR A 39 -3.27 1.76 22.88
CA TYR A 39 -3.48 2.74 21.81
C TYR A 39 -4.57 2.38 20.80
N SER A 40 -5.08 1.15 20.76
CA SER A 40 -6.17 0.78 19.85
C SER A 40 -7.42 1.66 20.04
N GLY A 41 -7.85 1.92 21.27
CA GLY A 41 -9.03 2.77 21.53
C GLY A 41 -8.88 4.21 21.00
N PRO A 42 -7.81 4.94 21.36
CA PRO A 42 -7.52 6.27 20.80
C PRO A 42 -7.42 6.30 19.26
N ILE A 43 -6.83 5.26 18.65
CA ILE A 43 -6.73 5.14 17.19
C ILE A 43 -8.12 4.95 16.57
N LEU A 44 -8.95 4.05 17.10
CA LEU A 44 -10.33 3.86 16.62
C LEU A 44 -11.14 5.15 16.69
N ALA A 45 -11.00 5.93 17.76
CA ALA A 45 -11.69 7.21 17.89
C ALA A 45 -11.22 8.26 16.88
N LEU A 46 -9.94 8.23 16.49
CA LEU A 46 -9.40 9.09 15.43
C LEU A 46 -9.99 8.69 14.06
N GLU A 47 -9.91 7.40 13.71
CA GLU A 47 -10.38 6.90 12.41
C GLU A 47 -11.89 7.04 12.23
N ALA A 48 -12.68 6.80 13.29
CA ALA A 48 -14.12 7.05 13.24
C ALA A 48 -14.45 8.52 12.93
N SER A 49 -13.69 9.48 13.49
CA SER A 49 -13.89 10.90 13.18
C SER A 49 -13.48 11.25 11.74
N LEU A 50 -12.40 10.66 11.24
CA LEU A 50 -11.96 10.85 9.85
C LEU A 50 -12.97 10.28 8.85
N HIS A 51 -13.46 9.07 9.12
CA HIS A 51 -14.45 8.40 8.27
C HIS A 51 -15.76 9.20 8.19
N GLN A 52 -16.22 9.76 9.30
CA GLN A 52 -17.40 10.63 9.32
C GLN A 52 -17.20 11.88 8.43
N PHE A 53 -16.01 12.49 8.43
CA PHE A 53 -15.72 13.63 7.56
C PHE A 53 -15.70 13.26 6.08
N LEU A 54 -15.20 12.06 5.74
CA LEU A 54 -15.16 11.57 4.36
C LEU A 54 -16.56 11.28 3.80
N LEU A 55 -17.48 10.77 4.62
CA LEU A 55 -18.83 10.40 4.16
C LEU A 55 -19.80 11.57 4.00
N ASN A 56 -19.61 12.65 4.75
CA ASN A 56 -20.60 13.74 4.82
C ASN A 56 -20.34 14.88 3.81
N ASP A 57 -19.40 14.73 2.86
CA ASP A 57 -18.89 15.81 2.00
C ASP A 57 -18.37 17.06 2.76
N GLU A 58 -18.29 16.98 4.09
CA GLU A 58 -17.85 18.06 4.97
C GLU A 58 -16.40 18.49 4.69
N LEU A 59 -15.62 17.69 3.98
CA LEU A 59 -14.25 18.05 3.61
C LEU A 59 -14.18 19.20 2.61
N GLN A 60 -15.18 19.39 1.75
CA GLN A 60 -15.21 20.55 0.85
C GLN A 60 -15.57 21.84 1.61
N ASP A 61 -16.50 21.72 2.57
CA ASP A 61 -17.02 22.87 3.32
C ASP A 61 -16.18 23.22 4.55
N HIS A 62 -15.41 22.26 5.09
CA HIS A 62 -14.66 22.37 6.34
C HIS A 62 -13.22 21.81 6.26
N PRO A 63 -12.35 22.39 5.42
CA PRO A 63 -10.96 21.96 5.30
C PRO A 63 -10.18 22.03 6.63
N GLU A 64 -10.61 22.84 7.58
CA GLU A 64 -10.04 22.93 8.94
C GLU A 64 -10.19 21.64 9.75
N LYS A 65 -11.26 20.86 9.53
CA LYS A 65 -11.48 19.57 10.22
C LYS A 65 -10.44 18.53 9.82
N LEU A 66 -10.04 18.53 8.55
CA LEU A 66 -8.96 17.67 8.06
C LEU A 66 -7.63 18.03 8.72
N LYS A 67 -7.36 19.33 8.86
CA LYS A 67 -6.17 19.83 9.56
C LYS A 67 -6.17 19.41 11.03
N GLU A 68 -7.30 19.56 11.73
CA GLU A 68 -7.44 19.15 13.13
C GLU A 68 -7.22 17.63 13.30
N ALA A 69 -7.84 16.82 12.43
CA ALA A 69 -7.64 15.38 12.45
C ALA A 69 -6.17 15.00 12.18
N GLY A 70 -5.49 15.70 11.27
CA GLY A 70 -4.06 15.56 11.02
C GLY A 70 -3.19 15.97 12.22
N GLU A 71 -3.57 17.00 12.98
CA GLU A 71 -2.92 17.39 14.24
C GLU A 71 -3.11 16.33 15.33
N ARG A 72 -4.33 15.81 15.48
CA ARG A 72 -4.64 14.70 16.40
C ARG A 72 -3.86 13.43 16.05
N LYS A 73 -3.79 13.06 14.76
CA LYS A 73 -2.98 11.94 14.27
C LYS A 73 -1.51 12.10 14.66
N ARG A 74 -0.91 13.27 14.35
CA ARG A 74 0.49 13.57 14.68
C ARG A 74 0.75 13.54 16.18
N ALA A 75 -0.15 14.10 17.00
CA ALA A 75 -0.03 14.06 18.45
C ALA A 75 -0.04 12.63 18.99
N LEU A 76 -0.94 11.78 18.48
CA LEU A 76 -1.04 10.37 18.85
C LEU A 76 0.22 9.58 18.46
N ILE A 77 0.69 9.73 17.22
CA ILE A 77 1.93 9.14 16.72
C ILE A 77 3.13 9.51 17.60
N ASN A 78 3.30 10.82 17.87
CA ASN A 78 4.40 11.30 18.71
C ASN A 78 4.32 10.75 20.13
N LYS A 79 3.10 10.58 20.65
CA LYS A 79 2.88 9.99 21.97
C LYS A 79 3.29 8.51 22.02
N ILE A 80 2.87 7.71 21.04
CA ILE A 80 3.27 6.29 20.92
C ILE A 80 4.79 6.18 20.82
N LYS A 81 5.39 6.98 19.93
CA LYS A 81 6.84 7.05 19.73
C LYS A 81 7.59 7.32 21.03
N LYS A 82 7.16 8.33 21.80
CA LYS A 82 7.78 8.72 23.07
C LYS A 82 7.59 7.68 24.17
N ASP A 83 6.38 7.13 24.31
CA ASP A 83 6.05 6.21 25.39
C ASP A 83 6.81 4.88 25.29
N TYR A 84 7.15 4.43 24.08
CA TYR A 84 7.82 3.14 23.83
C TYR A 84 9.24 3.27 23.26
N GLY A 85 9.71 4.50 23.05
CA GLY A 85 11.07 4.76 22.57
C GLY A 85 11.32 4.27 21.14
N TYR A 86 10.35 4.38 20.24
CA TYR A 86 10.55 4.02 18.83
C TYR A 86 11.32 5.11 18.07
N ALA A 87 12.07 4.73 17.04
CA ALA A 87 12.74 5.65 16.12
C ALA A 87 11.72 6.32 15.18
N TYR A 88 10.69 5.57 14.76
CA TYR A 88 9.60 6.02 13.89
C TYR A 88 8.29 5.37 14.30
N VAL A 89 7.19 6.10 14.15
CA VAL A 89 5.81 5.60 14.26
C VAL A 89 4.96 6.24 13.18
N ASP A 90 4.06 5.49 12.58
CA ASP A 90 2.95 6.00 11.76
C ASP A 90 1.70 5.11 11.90
N LEU A 91 0.59 5.56 11.33
CA LEU A 91 -0.67 4.82 11.25
C LEU A 91 -1.08 4.70 9.78
N SER A 92 -1.14 3.47 9.28
CA SER A 92 -1.58 3.14 7.93
C SER A 92 -3.00 2.57 7.98
N THR A 93 -3.93 3.16 7.23
CA THR A 93 -5.32 2.69 7.14
C THR A 93 -5.61 2.17 5.73
N VAL A 94 -6.19 0.97 5.63
CA VAL A 94 -6.63 0.35 4.38
C VAL A 94 -8.12 -0.03 4.49
N ASN A 95 -8.89 0.40 3.49
CA ASN A 95 -10.32 0.10 3.36
C ASN A 95 -10.52 -0.84 2.16
N TYR A 96 -11.09 -2.03 2.37
CA TYR A 96 -11.43 -2.96 1.28
C TYR A 96 -12.87 -2.88 0.84
N SER A 97 -13.77 -2.51 1.76
CA SER A 97 -15.20 -2.33 1.53
C SER A 97 -15.74 -1.35 2.57
N SER A 98 -17.01 -0.97 2.47
CA SER A 98 -17.71 -0.19 3.51
C SER A 98 -17.65 -0.84 4.90
N ASP A 99 -17.38 -2.16 4.97
CA ASP A 99 -17.60 -2.95 6.18
C ASP A 99 -16.31 -3.41 6.86
N SER A 100 -15.13 -3.15 6.28
CA SER A 100 -13.86 -3.63 6.82
C SER A 100 -12.73 -2.62 6.67
N VAL A 101 -12.26 -2.14 7.81
CA VAL A 101 -11.17 -1.18 7.96
C VAL A 101 -10.00 -1.86 8.68
N TYR A 102 -8.81 -1.77 8.12
CA TYR A 102 -7.60 -2.30 8.71
C TYR A 102 -6.65 -1.16 9.00
N ILE A 103 -6.16 -1.09 10.23
CA ILE A 103 -5.22 -0.06 10.68
C ILE A 103 -3.97 -0.77 11.20
N THR A 104 -2.81 -0.40 10.68
CA THR A 104 -1.53 -0.89 11.16
C THR A 104 -0.78 0.24 11.85
N ILE A 105 -0.36 0.01 13.09
CA ILE A 105 0.61 0.85 13.79
C ILE A 105 2.00 0.46 13.26
N GLU A 106 2.56 1.32 12.43
CA GLU A 106 3.85 1.10 11.80
C GLU A 106 4.94 1.61 12.74
N VAL A 107 5.90 0.76 13.14
CA VAL A 107 7.00 1.19 14.01
C VAL A 107 8.36 0.77 13.47
N ILE A 108 9.36 1.61 13.74
CA ILE A 108 10.78 1.26 13.61
C ILE A 108 11.42 1.39 14.98
N ARG A 109 12.05 0.31 15.44
CA ARG A 109 12.78 0.30 16.71
C ARG A 109 14.16 0.94 16.55
N ASN A 110 14.76 1.38 17.66
CA ASN A 110 16.11 1.98 17.63
C ASN A 110 17.21 0.99 17.22
N ASP A 111 16.98 -0.32 17.36
CA ASP A 111 17.87 -1.39 16.87
C ASP A 111 17.66 -1.72 15.39
N GLU A 112 16.63 -1.17 14.75
CA GLU A 112 16.28 -1.41 13.34
C GLU A 112 16.33 -0.13 12.49
N THR A 113 17.20 0.83 12.83
CA THR A 113 17.28 2.12 12.13
C THR A 113 17.63 2.00 10.65
N TYR A 114 18.15 0.86 10.17
CA TYR A 114 18.32 0.59 8.75
C TYR A 114 17.00 0.71 7.95
N ARG A 115 15.84 0.56 8.61
CA ARG A 115 14.50 0.72 8.01
C ARG A 115 14.12 2.19 7.80
N LEU A 116 14.81 3.14 8.44
CA LEU A 116 14.55 4.57 8.26
C LEU A 116 14.83 5.05 6.83
N LYS A 117 15.62 4.30 6.05
CA LYS A 117 15.91 4.60 4.63
C LYS A 117 14.67 4.61 3.74
N PHE A 118 13.57 4.01 4.18
CA PHE A 118 12.31 3.97 3.42
C PHE A 118 11.42 5.17 3.70
N ILE A 119 11.66 5.91 4.79
CA ILE A 119 10.83 7.05 5.20
C ILE A 119 11.02 8.19 4.22
N ASP A 120 9.91 8.65 3.65
CA ASP A 120 9.89 9.79 2.77
C ASP A 120 10.38 11.04 3.53
N ASP A 121 11.24 11.83 2.90
CA ASP A 121 11.77 13.04 3.52
C ASP A 121 10.80 14.23 3.47
N HIS A 122 9.65 14.06 2.80
CA HIS A 122 8.57 15.04 2.60
C HIS A 122 9.07 16.45 2.28
N LYS A 123 10.18 16.57 1.54
CA LYS A 123 10.71 17.88 1.16
C LYS A 123 9.70 18.62 0.29
N PRO A 124 9.58 19.94 0.45
CA PRO A 124 8.76 20.75 -0.47
C PRO A 124 9.21 20.53 -1.91
N VAL A 125 8.29 20.10 -2.75
CA VAL A 125 8.51 19.87 -4.18
C VAL A 125 8.05 21.10 -4.95
N VAL A 126 8.84 21.51 -5.94
CA VAL A 126 8.42 22.51 -6.92
C VAL A 126 7.75 21.77 -8.08
N HIS A 127 6.43 21.85 -8.13
CA HIS A 127 5.67 21.22 -9.20
C HIS A 127 5.92 21.91 -10.54
N SER A 128 6.18 21.09 -11.57
CA SER A 128 6.45 21.56 -12.92
C SER A 128 5.21 21.37 -13.79
N ASN A 129 4.52 22.45 -14.13
CA ASN A 129 3.40 22.43 -15.08
C ASN A 129 3.91 22.41 -16.55
N LYS A 130 4.47 21.28 -16.98
CA LYS A 130 4.85 21.03 -18.37
C LYS A 130 3.66 20.46 -19.13
N ASN A 131 3.41 20.94 -20.35
CA ASN A 131 2.39 20.36 -21.22
C ASN A 131 2.98 19.21 -22.05
N ASP A 132 3.25 18.08 -21.39
CA ASP A 132 3.88 16.90 -21.98
C ASP A 132 3.10 15.61 -21.68
N LEU A 133 3.56 14.47 -22.21
CA LEU A 133 2.88 13.19 -22.01
C LEU A 133 2.79 12.78 -20.54
N ILE A 134 3.77 13.18 -19.72
CA ILE A 134 3.79 12.92 -18.27
C ILE A 134 2.61 13.63 -17.62
N HIS A 135 2.42 14.91 -17.94
CA HIS A 135 1.30 15.69 -17.42
C HIS A 135 -0.06 15.11 -17.82
N GLU A 136 -0.15 14.55 -19.02
CA GLU A 136 -1.38 13.91 -19.48
C GLU A 136 -1.67 12.61 -18.72
N MET A 137 -0.63 11.89 -18.26
CA MET A 137 -0.78 10.77 -17.33
C MET A 137 -1.20 11.22 -15.93
N GLU A 138 -0.68 12.34 -15.41
CA GLU A 138 -1.16 12.93 -14.15
C GLU A 138 -2.66 13.29 -14.25
N ARG A 139 -3.06 13.91 -15.37
CA ARG A 139 -4.47 14.25 -15.64
C ARG A 139 -5.36 13.01 -15.72
N TYR A 140 -4.91 11.97 -16.41
CA TYR A 140 -5.60 10.68 -16.45
C TYR A 140 -5.80 10.09 -15.05
N ASN A 141 -4.74 10.10 -14.22
CA ASN A 141 -4.82 9.57 -12.87
C ASN A 141 -5.75 10.39 -11.97
N ARG A 142 -5.64 11.72 -11.99
CA ARG A 142 -6.52 12.60 -11.22
C ARG A 142 -7.98 12.42 -11.62
N LEU A 143 -8.25 12.31 -12.91
CA LEU A 143 -9.59 12.05 -13.42
C LEU A 143 -10.09 10.66 -13.02
N GLY A 144 -9.24 9.64 -13.09
CA GLY A 144 -9.56 8.28 -12.64
C GLY A 144 -9.94 8.24 -11.16
N ILE A 145 -9.16 8.88 -10.29
CA ILE A 145 -9.46 9.04 -8.85
C ILE A 145 -10.81 9.72 -8.67
N GLN A 146 -11.05 10.84 -9.35
CA GLN A 146 -12.33 11.54 -9.26
C GLN A 146 -13.51 10.65 -9.68
N LEU A 147 -13.37 9.88 -10.76
CA LEU A 147 -14.45 9.01 -11.20
C LEU A 147 -14.67 7.85 -10.22
N PHE A 148 -13.61 7.27 -9.66
CA PHE A 148 -13.70 6.23 -8.64
C PHE A 148 -14.38 6.74 -7.36
N LEU A 149 -13.97 7.90 -6.84
CA LEU A 149 -14.56 8.49 -5.64
C LEU A 149 -16.04 8.89 -5.81
N ASN A 150 -16.50 9.05 -7.06
CA ASN A 150 -17.89 9.37 -7.38
C ASN A 150 -18.68 8.13 -7.85
N ASP A 151 -18.19 6.92 -7.59
CA ASP A 151 -18.82 5.65 -8.00
C ASP A 151 -19.06 5.52 -9.53
N GLN A 152 -18.28 6.24 -10.35
CA GLN A 152 -18.34 6.21 -11.82
C GLN A 152 -17.33 5.22 -12.43
N LEU A 153 -16.49 4.61 -11.61
CA LEU A 153 -15.57 3.54 -11.99
C LEU A 153 -15.64 2.41 -10.97
N ASP A 154 -15.66 1.18 -11.47
CA ASP A 154 -15.55 -0.04 -10.69
C ASP A 154 -14.22 -0.73 -11.05
N PRO A 155 -13.20 -0.68 -10.17
CA PRO A 155 -11.89 -1.28 -10.42
C PRO A 155 -11.92 -2.77 -10.75
N GLU A 156 -12.92 -3.52 -10.26
CA GLU A 156 -13.03 -4.96 -10.49
C GLU A 156 -13.47 -5.30 -11.92
N LYS A 157 -14.06 -4.34 -12.62
CA LYS A 157 -14.58 -4.49 -13.99
C LYS A 157 -13.68 -3.89 -15.07
N LEU A 158 -12.55 -3.31 -14.68
CA LEU A 158 -11.63 -2.69 -15.62
C LEU A 158 -10.89 -3.75 -16.44
N ASN A 159 -10.81 -3.56 -17.75
CA ASN A 159 -9.99 -4.38 -18.62
C ASN A 159 -8.77 -3.56 -19.09
N CYS A 160 -7.58 -4.08 -18.82
CA CYS A 160 -6.35 -3.46 -19.28
C CYS A 160 -5.80 -4.16 -20.53
N PRO A 161 -5.84 -3.52 -21.71
CA PRO A 161 -5.28 -4.09 -22.94
C PRO A 161 -3.74 -4.10 -22.98
N LEU A 162 -3.08 -3.50 -21.98
CA LEU A 162 -1.61 -3.34 -21.88
C LEU A 162 -1.08 -4.15 -20.69
N TYR A 163 0.18 -3.96 -20.28
CA TYR A 163 0.72 -4.64 -19.09
C TYR A 163 0.18 -4.06 -17.79
N HIS A 164 -0.05 -2.75 -17.74
CA HIS A 164 -0.67 -2.07 -16.61
C HIS A 164 -1.59 -0.93 -17.05
N CYS A 165 -2.74 -0.79 -16.36
CA CYS A 165 -3.65 0.34 -16.50
C CYS A 165 -4.29 0.58 -15.13
N THR A 166 -4.19 1.79 -14.60
CA THR A 166 -4.72 2.08 -13.27
C THR A 166 -6.25 2.20 -13.27
N TRP A 167 -6.83 2.84 -14.30
CA TRP A 167 -8.26 3.19 -14.35
C TRP A 167 -8.98 2.67 -15.59
N GLY A 168 -8.32 1.83 -16.40
CA GLY A 168 -8.85 1.35 -17.68
C GLY A 168 -9.07 2.47 -18.71
N PHE A 169 -9.78 2.16 -19.80
CA PHE A 169 -10.07 3.08 -20.91
C PHE A 169 -11.52 2.96 -21.42
N GLU A 170 -12.37 2.23 -20.71
CA GLU A 170 -13.76 1.95 -21.07
C GLU A 170 -14.65 3.17 -20.83
N HIS A 171 -14.38 3.90 -19.75
CA HIS A 171 -15.17 5.08 -19.40
C HIS A 171 -15.01 6.19 -20.45
N PRO A 172 -16.09 6.85 -20.92
CA PRO A 172 -16.01 7.84 -22.00
C PRO A 172 -15.02 8.97 -21.77
N LYS A 173 -14.84 9.40 -20.51
CA LYS A 173 -13.88 10.45 -20.14
C LYS A 173 -12.41 9.97 -20.13
N LEU A 174 -12.17 8.66 -19.96
CA LEU A 174 -10.82 8.07 -19.95
C LEU A 174 -10.41 7.53 -21.32
N LYS A 175 -11.38 7.13 -22.15
CA LYS A 175 -11.16 6.58 -23.49
C LYS A 175 -10.23 7.43 -24.39
N PRO A 176 -10.28 8.77 -24.41
CA PRO A 176 -9.39 9.58 -25.25
C PRO A 176 -7.90 9.38 -24.95
N PHE A 177 -7.56 9.12 -23.67
CA PHE A 177 -6.18 8.91 -23.24
C PHE A 177 -5.56 7.64 -23.82
N TYR A 178 -6.36 6.63 -24.19
CA TYR A 178 -5.81 5.37 -24.72
C TYR A 178 -4.99 5.59 -26.00
N LYS A 179 -5.57 6.30 -26.98
CA LYS A 179 -4.89 6.60 -28.25
C LYS A 179 -3.66 7.46 -27.99
N GLN A 180 -3.82 8.49 -27.15
CA GLN A 180 -2.77 9.44 -26.80
C GLN A 180 -1.57 8.76 -26.13
N PHE A 181 -1.80 7.86 -25.18
CA PHE A 181 -0.71 7.13 -24.53
C PHE A 181 -0.10 6.10 -25.49
N LYS A 182 -0.92 5.36 -26.25
CA LYS A 182 -0.41 4.37 -27.20
C LYS A 182 0.54 4.99 -28.24
N GLU A 183 0.17 6.13 -28.81
CA GLU A 183 1.00 6.82 -29.81
C GLU A 183 2.13 7.62 -29.14
N GLY A 184 1.83 8.29 -28.03
CA GLY A 184 2.76 9.17 -27.33
C GLY A 184 3.93 8.42 -26.69
N VAL A 185 3.69 7.24 -26.12
CA VAL A 185 4.72 6.45 -25.42
C VAL A 185 5.85 6.06 -26.37
N ALA A 186 5.53 5.59 -27.57
CA ALA A 186 6.54 5.24 -28.58
C ALA A 186 7.36 6.47 -29.01
N ALA A 187 6.70 7.63 -29.18
CA ALA A 187 7.34 8.86 -29.64
C ALA A 187 8.16 9.58 -28.55
N GLN A 188 7.76 9.47 -27.28
CA GLN A 188 8.32 10.22 -26.16
C GLN A 188 9.01 9.33 -25.12
N LYS A 189 9.44 8.14 -25.52
CA LYS A 189 10.17 7.21 -24.66
C LYS A 189 11.40 7.83 -23.97
N PRO A 190 12.24 8.65 -24.64
CA PRO A 190 13.35 9.32 -23.96
C PRO A 190 12.88 10.24 -22.82
N LEU A 191 11.82 11.03 -23.03
CA LEU A 191 11.23 11.89 -22.00
C LEU A 191 10.76 11.08 -20.79
N ILE A 192 10.10 9.93 -21.02
CA ILE A 192 9.61 9.06 -19.95
C ILE A 192 10.77 8.56 -19.09
N ILE A 193 11.83 8.05 -19.73
CA ILE A 193 13.02 7.53 -19.05
C ILE A 193 13.77 8.66 -18.31
N ASP A 194 13.96 9.82 -18.95
CA ASP A 194 14.62 10.96 -18.33
C ASP A 194 13.83 11.47 -17.11
N THR A 195 12.50 11.49 -17.21
CA THR A 195 11.62 11.89 -16.10
C THR A 195 11.81 10.96 -14.92
N LEU A 196 11.75 9.63 -15.13
CA LEU A 196 11.97 8.63 -14.08
C LEU A 196 13.32 8.80 -13.36
N ASN A 197 14.37 9.10 -14.11
CA ASN A 197 15.73 9.14 -13.58
C ASN A 197 16.07 10.46 -12.87
N THR A 198 15.48 11.58 -13.31
CA THR A 198 16.04 12.90 -12.98
C THR A 198 15.02 13.97 -12.62
N ASP A 199 13.72 13.78 -12.86
CA ASP A 199 12.74 14.83 -12.55
C ASP A 199 12.67 15.03 -11.04
N PRO A 200 12.83 16.26 -10.52
CA PRO A 200 12.79 16.52 -9.08
C PRO A 200 11.39 16.28 -8.50
N ASP A 201 10.33 16.32 -9.32
CA ASP A 201 8.96 16.14 -8.88
C ASP A 201 8.59 14.64 -8.82
N PRO A 202 8.39 14.06 -7.62
CA PRO A 202 8.00 12.66 -7.49
C PRO A 202 6.64 12.36 -8.14
N GLU A 203 5.70 13.30 -8.23
CA GLU A 203 4.40 13.07 -8.91
C GLU A 203 4.62 12.80 -10.40
N ARG A 204 5.52 13.57 -11.02
CA ARG A 204 5.91 13.38 -12.42
C ARG A 204 6.64 12.06 -12.63
N ARG A 205 7.56 11.70 -11.72
CA ARG A 205 8.22 10.38 -11.77
C ARG A 205 7.17 9.27 -11.65
N ALA A 206 6.23 9.38 -10.70
CA ALA A 206 5.18 8.40 -10.45
C ALA A 206 4.24 8.22 -11.65
N ALA A 207 3.90 9.32 -12.34
CA ALA A 207 3.17 9.27 -13.59
C ALA A 207 3.97 8.59 -14.72
N ALA A 208 5.27 8.88 -14.83
CA ALA A 208 6.14 8.25 -15.82
C ALA A 208 6.20 6.71 -15.66
N VAL A 209 6.13 6.18 -14.43
CA VAL A 209 6.08 4.74 -14.17
C VAL A 209 4.88 4.08 -14.86
N PHE A 210 3.70 4.70 -14.81
CA PHE A 210 2.53 4.14 -15.48
C PHE A 210 2.64 4.17 -17.00
N LEU A 211 3.29 5.19 -17.56
CA LEU A 211 3.60 5.23 -18.99
C LEU A 211 4.60 4.14 -19.40
N VAL A 212 5.53 3.72 -18.53
CA VAL A 212 6.36 2.54 -18.80
C VAL A 212 5.51 1.27 -18.89
N GLY A 213 4.45 1.14 -18.10
CA GLY A 213 3.48 0.03 -18.21
C GLY A 213 2.78 -0.10 -19.58
N HIS A 214 2.94 0.90 -20.45
CA HIS A 214 2.46 0.92 -21.83
C HIS A 214 3.52 0.51 -22.86
N PHE A 215 4.75 0.17 -22.46
CA PHE A 215 5.78 -0.29 -23.42
C PHE A 215 5.38 -1.66 -24.00
N ASP A 216 5.78 -1.93 -25.24
CA ASP A 216 5.46 -3.19 -25.92
C ASP A 216 6.30 -4.38 -25.43
N ASN A 217 7.51 -4.12 -24.90
CA ASN A 217 8.42 -5.17 -24.43
C ASN A 217 8.33 -5.33 -22.90
N PRO A 218 7.79 -6.45 -22.38
CA PRO A 218 7.63 -6.64 -20.94
C PRO A 218 8.95 -6.78 -20.18
N GLN A 219 10.01 -7.30 -20.81
CA GLN A 219 11.33 -7.35 -20.17
C GLN A 219 11.87 -5.94 -20.00
N GLU A 220 11.66 -5.06 -20.99
CA GLU A 220 12.07 -3.66 -20.90
C GLU A 220 11.31 -2.90 -19.81
N ILE A 221 10.01 -3.16 -19.63
CA ILE A 221 9.23 -2.61 -18.50
C ILE A 221 9.91 -2.94 -17.17
N ILE A 222 10.28 -4.21 -16.99
CA ILE A 222 10.96 -4.68 -15.78
C ILE A 222 12.31 -3.98 -15.63
N ASP A 223 13.15 -4.02 -16.67
CA ASP A 223 14.51 -3.50 -16.63
C ASP A 223 14.55 -2.00 -16.33
N VAL A 224 13.60 -1.23 -16.89
CA VAL A 224 13.47 0.21 -16.64
C VAL A 224 12.99 0.49 -15.21
N LEU A 225 12.06 -0.30 -14.66
CA LEU A 225 11.43 0.02 -13.38
C LEU A 225 12.15 -0.55 -12.15
N VAL A 226 12.90 -1.65 -12.28
CA VAL A 226 13.62 -2.27 -11.15
C VAL A 226 14.55 -1.29 -10.41
N PRO A 227 15.31 -0.40 -11.07
CA PRO A 227 16.11 0.63 -10.40
C PRO A 227 15.31 1.57 -9.48
N HIS A 228 14.01 1.76 -9.75
CA HIS A 228 13.14 2.68 -9.02
C HIS A 228 12.33 1.99 -7.90
N VAL A 229 12.49 0.69 -7.69
CA VAL A 229 11.84 -0.06 -6.59
C VAL A 229 12.27 0.45 -5.21
N LEU A 230 13.45 1.08 -5.11
CA LEU A 230 13.99 1.65 -3.89
C LEU A 230 14.10 3.18 -3.98
N ASP A 231 13.23 3.84 -4.77
CA ASP A 231 13.15 5.31 -4.82
C ASP A 231 12.91 5.89 -3.41
N ASN A 232 13.38 7.12 -3.17
CA ASN A 232 13.20 7.79 -1.89
C ASN A 232 11.73 8.17 -1.65
N ASP A 233 10.93 8.25 -2.70
CA ASP A 233 9.50 8.56 -2.63
C ASP A 233 8.64 7.28 -2.62
N SER A 234 7.74 7.17 -1.64
CA SER A 234 6.91 5.99 -1.45
C SER A 234 5.87 5.77 -2.55
N GLU A 235 5.38 6.83 -3.20
CA GLU A 235 4.45 6.70 -4.32
C GLU A 235 5.16 6.11 -5.53
N MET A 236 6.38 6.58 -5.81
CA MET A 236 7.27 6.01 -6.82
C MET A 236 7.52 4.51 -6.60
N ARG A 237 7.90 4.12 -5.38
CA ARG A 237 8.12 2.70 -5.05
C ARG A 237 6.85 1.87 -5.26
N ASN A 238 5.72 2.31 -4.69
CA ASN A 238 4.42 1.63 -4.85
C ASN A 238 4.04 1.45 -6.32
N ASN A 239 4.18 2.49 -7.15
CA ASN A 239 3.82 2.43 -8.55
C ASN A 239 4.78 1.54 -9.35
N ALA A 240 6.09 1.64 -9.11
CA ALA A 240 7.09 0.83 -9.82
C ALA A 240 6.85 -0.66 -9.55
N VAL A 241 6.71 -1.03 -8.28
CA VAL A 241 6.48 -2.42 -7.89
C VAL A 241 5.14 -2.94 -8.41
N ARG A 242 4.09 -2.10 -8.42
CA ARG A 242 2.78 -2.46 -8.98
C ARG A 242 2.84 -2.75 -10.48
N VAL A 243 3.48 -1.89 -11.27
CA VAL A 243 3.61 -2.09 -12.72
C VAL A 243 4.45 -3.35 -13.00
N ILE A 244 5.55 -3.55 -12.27
CA ILE A 244 6.35 -4.78 -12.38
C ILE A 244 5.51 -6.02 -12.05
N GLY A 245 4.80 -6.02 -10.92
CA GLY A 245 3.98 -7.16 -10.49
C GLY A 245 2.90 -7.53 -11.50
N THR A 246 2.17 -6.54 -12.03
CA THR A 246 1.15 -6.76 -13.07
C THR A 246 1.73 -7.20 -14.42
N THR A 247 2.94 -6.73 -14.76
CA THR A 247 3.69 -7.23 -15.92
C THR A 247 4.05 -8.71 -15.74
N LEU A 248 4.53 -9.10 -14.54
CA LEU A 248 4.91 -10.48 -14.23
C LEU A 248 3.73 -11.46 -14.24
N MET A 249 2.51 -10.99 -13.98
CA MET A 249 1.30 -11.81 -14.15
C MET A 249 1.06 -12.21 -15.60
N LYS A 250 1.54 -11.42 -16.57
CA LYS A 250 1.39 -11.66 -18.01
C LYS A 250 2.65 -12.19 -18.69
N TYR A 251 3.82 -11.99 -18.05
CA TYR A 251 5.12 -12.34 -18.60
C TYR A 251 6.02 -12.96 -17.52
N LYS A 252 6.59 -14.14 -17.81
CA LYS A 252 7.49 -14.84 -16.89
C LYS A 252 8.92 -14.77 -17.42
N PRO A 253 9.79 -13.88 -16.89
CA PRO A 253 11.19 -13.82 -17.31
C PRO A 253 11.94 -15.08 -16.87
N ALA A 254 13.00 -15.43 -17.62
CA ALA A 254 13.88 -16.57 -17.26
C ALA A 254 14.69 -16.29 -15.99
N HIS A 255 15.09 -15.03 -15.79
CA HIS A 255 15.83 -14.56 -14.62
C HIS A 255 15.21 -13.27 -14.11
N PHE A 256 15.11 -13.14 -12.78
CA PHE A 256 14.53 -11.97 -12.16
C PHE A 256 15.22 -11.67 -10.83
N ASN A 257 15.72 -10.45 -10.67
CA ASN A 257 16.37 -10.03 -9.43
C ASN A 257 15.34 -9.67 -8.36
N ILE A 258 15.14 -10.56 -7.39
CA ILE A 258 14.16 -10.36 -6.32
C ILE A 258 14.63 -9.45 -5.17
N ASN A 259 15.93 -9.11 -5.12
CA ASN A 259 16.52 -8.46 -3.95
C ASN A 259 15.88 -7.11 -3.57
N PRO A 260 15.56 -6.21 -4.52
CA PRO A 260 14.88 -4.95 -4.18
C PRO A 260 13.53 -5.19 -3.50
N PHE A 261 12.78 -6.19 -3.93
CA PHE A 261 11.46 -6.54 -3.39
C PHE A 261 11.59 -7.13 -1.98
N LEU A 262 12.55 -8.02 -1.75
CA LEU A 262 12.84 -8.55 -0.41
C LEU A 262 13.16 -7.43 0.59
N HIS A 263 13.88 -6.39 0.18
CA HIS A 263 14.14 -5.23 1.05
C HIS A 263 12.85 -4.50 1.44
N LEU A 264 11.92 -4.32 0.52
CA LEU A 264 10.65 -3.64 0.76
C LEU A 264 9.73 -4.36 1.75
N LEU A 265 9.91 -5.67 1.98
CA LEU A 265 9.12 -6.40 3.00
C LEU A 265 9.32 -5.83 4.42
N SER A 266 10.44 -5.14 4.65
CA SER A 266 10.75 -4.47 5.92
C SER A 266 10.32 -2.99 5.97
N SER A 267 9.76 -2.45 4.88
CA SER A 267 9.30 -1.07 4.83
C SER A 267 8.18 -0.82 5.87
N PRO A 268 8.15 0.36 6.52
CA PRO A 268 7.01 0.76 7.35
C PRO A 268 5.79 1.19 6.52
N TYR A 269 5.89 1.24 5.18
CA TYR A 269 4.74 1.53 4.33
C TYR A 269 4.06 0.23 3.90
N ASP A 270 2.76 0.14 4.17
CA ASP A 270 1.93 -1.00 3.77
C ASP A 270 1.99 -1.30 2.27
N THR A 271 1.96 -0.25 1.45
CA THR A 271 1.98 -0.33 -0.01
C THR A 271 3.26 -0.97 -0.52
N ASP A 272 4.42 -0.61 0.04
CA ASP A 272 5.70 -1.23 -0.30
C ASP A 272 5.67 -2.75 -0.06
N ARG A 273 5.18 -3.17 1.11
CA ARG A 273 5.12 -4.58 1.50
C ARG A 273 4.14 -5.36 0.64
N ASN A 274 2.90 -4.88 0.52
CA ASN A 274 1.86 -5.61 -0.19
C ASN A 274 2.15 -5.73 -1.70
N LYS A 275 2.74 -4.70 -2.33
CA LYS A 275 3.13 -4.77 -3.74
C LYS A 275 4.38 -5.62 -3.93
N SER A 276 5.32 -5.58 -2.99
CA SER A 276 6.48 -6.47 -3.04
C SER A 276 6.06 -7.94 -2.97
N LEU A 277 5.14 -8.29 -2.07
CA LEU A 277 4.60 -9.64 -1.98
C LEU A 277 3.90 -10.08 -3.29
N LEU A 278 3.19 -9.17 -3.98
CA LEU A 278 2.62 -9.45 -5.30
C LEU A 278 3.71 -9.89 -6.30
N VAL A 279 4.82 -9.17 -6.37
CA VAL A 279 5.96 -9.50 -7.24
C VAL A 279 6.58 -10.84 -6.85
N LEU A 280 6.92 -11.01 -5.57
CA LEU A 280 7.57 -12.22 -5.06
C LEU A 280 6.71 -13.46 -5.31
N LEU A 281 5.39 -13.36 -5.18
CA LEU A 281 4.47 -14.46 -5.46
C LEU A 281 4.54 -14.93 -6.93
N GLN A 282 4.75 -14.01 -7.89
CA GLN A 282 4.84 -14.38 -9.31
C GLN A 282 6.14 -15.13 -9.66
N VAL A 283 7.21 -14.91 -8.90
CA VAL A 283 8.56 -15.39 -9.24
C VAL A 283 9.14 -16.37 -8.23
N CYS A 284 8.43 -16.68 -7.15
CA CYS A 284 8.95 -17.48 -6.04
C CYS A 284 9.38 -18.91 -6.43
N ASP A 285 8.73 -19.54 -7.42
CA ASP A 285 9.06 -20.90 -7.86
C ASP A 285 10.52 -21.01 -8.36
N GLY A 286 11.04 -19.95 -9.01
CA GLY A 286 12.43 -19.89 -9.48
C GLY A 286 13.43 -19.30 -8.46
N ASN A 287 12.95 -18.89 -7.29
CA ASN A 287 13.67 -18.02 -6.35
C ASN A 287 13.63 -18.50 -4.89
N GLN A 288 13.18 -19.74 -4.65
CA GLN A 288 12.88 -20.27 -3.33
C GLN A 288 14.03 -20.11 -2.33
N GLN A 289 15.25 -20.50 -2.72
CA GLN A 289 16.42 -20.46 -1.84
C GLN A 289 16.78 -19.03 -1.40
N GLU A 290 16.69 -18.07 -2.33
CA GLU A 290 17.00 -16.68 -2.01
C GLU A 290 15.91 -16.05 -1.13
N ILE A 291 14.64 -16.38 -1.37
CA ILE A 291 13.50 -15.95 -0.54
C ILE A 291 13.64 -16.51 0.88
N ILE A 292 13.95 -17.80 1.05
CA ILE A 292 14.15 -18.40 2.37
C ILE A 292 15.32 -17.71 3.07
N LYS A 293 16.46 -17.60 2.40
CA LYS A 293 17.69 -17.07 3.00
C LYS A 293 17.56 -15.62 3.46
N LYS A 294 16.86 -14.78 2.71
CA LYS A 294 16.83 -13.32 2.93
C LYS A 294 15.49 -12.78 3.39
N GLY A 295 14.40 -13.48 3.11
CA GLY A 295 13.03 -13.00 3.32
C GLY A 295 12.26 -13.70 4.43
N LYS A 296 12.72 -14.83 4.97
CA LYS A 296 11.93 -15.66 5.90
C LYS A 296 11.39 -14.87 7.10
N GLU A 297 12.22 -14.09 7.78
CA GLU A 297 11.81 -13.31 8.95
C GLU A 297 10.75 -12.26 8.60
N SER A 298 10.94 -11.54 7.48
CA SER A 298 9.96 -10.54 7.03
C SER A 298 8.65 -11.18 6.60
N LEU A 299 8.69 -12.35 5.95
CA LEU A 299 7.49 -13.10 5.58
C LEU A 299 6.73 -13.60 6.82
N LEU A 300 7.43 -14.08 7.85
CA LEU A 300 6.80 -14.47 9.12
C LEU A 300 6.17 -13.29 9.85
N ALA A 301 6.84 -12.13 9.85
CA ALA A 301 6.28 -10.90 10.42
C ALA A 301 5.02 -10.46 9.68
N LEU A 302 4.99 -10.61 8.35
CA LEU A 302 3.83 -10.27 7.52
C LEU A 302 2.68 -11.28 7.64
N LEU A 303 2.99 -12.56 7.83
CA LEU A 303 2.01 -13.60 8.16
C LEU A 303 1.36 -13.39 9.53
N ALA A 304 2.02 -12.68 10.44
CA ALA A 304 1.44 -12.37 11.75
C ALA A 304 0.43 -11.21 11.74
N LEU A 305 0.37 -10.43 10.65
CA LEU A 305 -0.60 -9.35 10.50
C LEU A 305 -1.97 -9.92 10.13
N LYS A 306 -3.06 -9.24 10.49
CA LYS A 306 -4.42 -9.64 10.08
C LYS A 306 -4.85 -8.97 8.79
N GLN A 307 -4.11 -7.97 8.33
CA GLN A 307 -4.42 -7.25 7.09
C GLN A 307 -4.24 -8.17 5.86
N PRO A 308 -5.31 -8.47 5.09
CA PRO A 308 -5.28 -9.54 4.09
C PRO A 308 -4.25 -9.39 2.98
N ASN A 309 -4.00 -8.16 2.49
CA ASN A 309 -3.02 -7.91 1.42
C ASN A 309 -1.56 -8.16 1.82
N ASN A 310 -1.26 -8.35 3.12
CA ASN A 310 0.05 -8.79 3.59
C ASN A 310 0.02 -10.25 4.03
N HIS A 311 -0.96 -10.59 4.89
CA HIS A 311 -1.11 -11.93 5.47
C HIS A 311 -1.18 -13.02 4.41
N GLU A 312 -2.14 -12.90 3.50
CA GLU A 312 -2.45 -13.96 2.55
C GLU A 312 -1.32 -14.17 1.54
N PRO A 313 -0.75 -13.13 0.89
CA PRO A 313 0.39 -13.34 0.02
C PRO A 313 1.63 -13.87 0.75
N ALA A 314 1.89 -13.45 2.00
CA ALA A 314 3.00 -13.97 2.78
C ALA A 314 2.82 -15.47 3.07
N TYR A 315 1.62 -15.89 3.46
CA TYR A 315 1.28 -17.30 3.63
C TYR A 315 1.50 -18.10 2.34
N GLN A 316 0.99 -17.62 1.20
CA GLN A 316 1.13 -18.31 -0.08
C GLN A 316 2.60 -18.46 -0.50
N ILE A 317 3.42 -17.42 -0.29
CA ILE A 317 4.85 -17.49 -0.55
C ILE A 317 5.52 -18.51 0.38
N LEU A 318 5.30 -18.43 1.70
CA LEU A 318 5.86 -19.36 2.68
C LEU A 318 5.51 -20.81 2.34
N LYS A 319 4.25 -21.08 2.01
CA LYS A 319 3.78 -22.39 1.54
C LYS A 319 4.52 -22.86 0.30
N LYS A 320 4.66 -22.01 -0.72
CA LYS A 320 5.33 -22.35 -1.99
C LYS A 320 6.82 -22.61 -1.83
N VAL A 321 7.54 -21.79 -1.06
CA VAL A 321 8.99 -21.94 -0.90
C VAL A 321 9.37 -23.06 0.06
N SER A 322 8.51 -23.36 1.05
CA SER A 322 8.77 -24.39 2.06
C SER A 322 8.31 -25.79 1.65
N GLY A 323 7.29 -25.89 0.78
CA GLY A 323 6.56 -27.13 0.51
C GLY A 323 5.73 -27.64 1.69
N LYS A 324 5.52 -26.83 2.73
CA LYS A 324 4.76 -27.19 3.94
C LYS A 324 3.27 -26.90 3.77
N THR A 325 2.45 -27.48 4.65
CA THR A 325 0.98 -27.34 4.63
C THR A 325 0.41 -26.93 6.00
N TYR A 326 1.19 -26.22 6.81
CA TYR A 326 0.71 -25.64 8.07
C TYR A 326 -0.42 -24.64 7.78
N SER A 327 -1.32 -24.42 8.74
CA SER A 327 -2.29 -23.33 8.63
C SER A 327 -1.57 -21.99 8.60
N ASP A 328 -2.18 -21.01 7.93
CA ASP A 328 -1.78 -19.59 7.95
C ASP A 328 -1.77 -18.96 9.36
N THR A 329 -2.45 -19.57 10.34
CA THR A 329 -2.46 -19.12 11.74
C THR A 329 -1.49 -19.87 12.65
N ASP A 330 -0.84 -20.94 12.15
CA ASP A 330 0.11 -21.75 12.93
C ASP A 330 1.53 -21.13 12.88
N LEU A 331 1.65 -19.93 13.46
CA LEU A 331 2.90 -19.18 13.47
C LEU A 331 4.04 -19.93 14.16
N GLU A 332 3.75 -20.80 15.12
CA GLU A 332 4.75 -21.63 15.80
C GLU A 332 5.35 -22.66 14.85
N ALA A 333 4.53 -23.40 14.09
CA ALA A 333 5.04 -24.34 13.10
C ALA A 333 5.83 -23.65 11.97
N TRP A 334 5.37 -22.47 11.53
CA TRP A 334 6.07 -21.67 10.54
C TRP A 334 7.44 -21.18 11.04
N ARG A 335 7.52 -20.68 12.28
CA ARG A 335 8.79 -20.28 12.91
C ARG A 335 9.72 -21.49 13.08
N ALA A 336 9.21 -22.62 13.59
CA ALA A 336 10.01 -23.83 13.76
C ALA A 336 10.59 -24.37 12.44
N TRP A 337 9.82 -24.29 11.35
CA TRP A 337 10.36 -24.61 10.01
C TRP A 337 11.42 -23.61 9.58
N ALA A 338 11.17 -22.32 9.72
CA ALA A 338 12.12 -21.27 9.32
C ALA A 338 13.45 -21.37 10.07
N ASP A 339 13.42 -21.75 11.35
CA ASP A 339 14.63 -21.98 12.17
C ASP A 339 15.41 -23.25 11.76
N SER A 340 14.75 -24.19 11.08
CA SER A 340 15.37 -25.44 10.63
C SER A 340 16.12 -25.34 9.30
N VAL A 341 16.04 -24.20 8.60
CA VAL A 341 16.57 -23.99 7.24
C VAL A 341 17.54 -22.82 7.10
#